data_AF-A0A2N1PVT2-F1
#
_entry.id   AF-A0A2N1PVT2-F1
#
_cell.length_a   1.000
_cell.length_b   1.000
_cell.length_c   1.000
_cell.angle_alpha   90.00
_cell.angle_beta   90.00
_cell.angle_gamma   90.00
#
_symmetry.space_group_name_H-M   'P 1'
#
loop_
_entity.id
_entity.type
_entity.pdbx_description
1 polymer ?
#
loop_
_entity_poly.entity_id
_entity_poly.type
_entity_poly.pdbx_seq_one_letter_code
_entity_poly.pdbx_strand_id
1 'polypeptide(L)'
;MKKVDLTLLEKWEEEFSKNLPKTILKRALNANELQTIATKQESVSKTSFKFSKEIQTLPVANQQKSGRCWIFAGLNVLREIIAKKYGLKEFELSQNYIAFYDKLEKINYFLESIDDFLEVDKDDRTLQHIVRTGIQDGGQWDMFVSLVE
;
A
#
# COMPACT_ATOMS: atom_id res chain seq x y z
N MET A 1 12.36 -9.04 30.12
CA MET A 1 11.32 -7.98 30.12
C MET A 1 11.09 -7.54 31.55
N LYS A 2 11.07 -6.24 31.86
CA LYS A 2 10.64 -5.80 33.19
C LYS A 2 9.16 -6.16 33.35
N LYS A 3 8.78 -6.73 34.50
CA LYS A 3 7.38 -7.04 34.79
C LYS A 3 6.61 -5.73 34.96
N VAL A 4 5.39 -5.69 34.44
CA VAL A 4 4.42 -4.63 34.76
C VAL A 4 3.79 -5.05 36.10
N ASP A 5 3.95 -4.21 37.12
CA ASP A 5 3.34 -4.39 38.43
C ASP A 5 2.16 -3.42 38.63
N LEU A 6 1.32 -3.71 39.63
CA LEU A 6 0.11 -2.93 39.91
C LEU A 6 0.44 -1.51 40.37
N THR A 7 1.54 -1.33 41.10
CA THR A 7 1.97 -0.02 41.58
C THR A 7 2.37 0.91 40.43
N LEU A 8 3.00 0.39 39.38
CA LEU A 8 3.28 1.14 38.16
C LEU A 8 1.99 1.55 37.42
N LEU A 9 1.01 0.65 37.34
CA LEU A 9 -0.27 0.93 36.68
C LEU A 9 -1.08 1.99 37.43
N GLU A 10 -1.15 1.90 38.76
CA GLU A 10 -1.81 2.91 39.61
C GLU A 10 -1.17 4.28 39.43
N LYS A 11 0.17 4.34 39.41
CA LYS A 11 0.90 5.57 39.14
C LYS A 11 0.54 6.17 37.77
N TRP A 12 0.49 5.36 36.72
CA TRP A 12 0.11 5.83 35.39
C TRP A 12 -1.35 6.30 35.32
N GLU A 13 -2.28 5.61 35.98
CA GLU A 13 -3.68 6.03 36.03
C GLU A 13 -3.85 7.36 36.78
N GLU A 14 -3.11 7.56 37.86
CA GLU A 14 -3.06 8.85 38.55
C GLU A 14 -2.51 9.97 37.66
N GLU A 15 -1.37 9.75 37.02
CA GLU A 15 -0.76 10.72 36.09
C GLU A 15 -1.66 11.02 34.88
N PHE A 16 -2.43 10.02 34.43
CA PHE A 16 -3.40 10.17 33.36
C PHE A 16 -4.60 11.00 33.81
N SER A 17 -5.19 10.66 34.96
CA SER A 17 -6.39 11.29 35.51
C SER A 17 -6.18 12.76 35.90
N LYS A 18 -4.95 13.12 36.30
CA LYS A 18 -4.57 14.51 36.59
C LYS A 18 -4.55 15.43 35.36
N ASN A 19 -4.58 14.88 34.14
CA ASN A 19 -4.49 15.63 32.90
C ASN A 19 -5.85 15.71 32.18
N LEU A 20 -6.53 16.86 32.29
CA LEU A 20 -7.84 17.08 31.69
C LEU A 20 -7.88 16.84 30.16
N PRO A 21 -6.92 17.35 29.35
CA PRO A 21 -6.84 17.01 27.92
C PRO A 21 -6.83 15.51 27.64
N LYS A 22 -6.10 14.71 28.42
CA LYS A 22 -6.06 13.24 28.25
C LYS A 22 -7.43 12.60 28.51
N THR A 23 -8.13 13.05 29.54
CA THR A 23 -9.49 12.55 29.86
C THR A 23 -10.50 12.91 28.76
N ILE A 24 -10.43 14.12 28.20
CA ILE A 24 -11.27 14.56 27.08
C ILE A 24 -10.99 13.70 25.84
N LEU A 25 -9.71 13.53 25.49
CA LEU A 25 -9.30 12.69 24.36
C LEU A 25 -9.72 11.22 24.53
N LYS A 26 -9.60 10.65 25.75
CA LYS A 26 -10.08 9.29 26.06
C LYS A 26 -11.56 9.12 25.74
N ARG A 27 -12.40 10.08 26.16
CA ARG A 27 -13.84 10.05 25.89
C ARG A 27 -14.14 10.19 24.41
N ALA A 28 -13.45 11.11 23.72
CA ALA A 28 -13.61 11.29 22.29
C ALA A 28 -13.25 10.01 21.52
N LEU A 29 -12.09 9.41 21.81
CA LEU A 29 -11.60 8.18 21.18
C LEU A 29 -12.45 6.95 21.50
N ASN A 30 -13.14 6.92 22.63
CA ASN A 30 -14.06 5.83 22.96
C ASN A 30 -15.29 5.82 22.04
N ALA A 31 -15.76 7.01 21.64
CA ALA A 31 -16.97 7.17 20.85
C ALA A 31 -16.74 7.33 19.34
N ASN A 32 -15.49 7.52 18.89
CA ASN A 32 -15.17 7.86 17.50
C ASN A 32 -13.89 7.17 17.01
N GLU A 33 -13.75 7.03 15.69
CA GLU A 33 -12.50 6.58 15.07
C GLU A 33 -11.35 7.57 15.28
N LEU A 34 -10.13 7.04 15.43
CA LEU A 34 -8.92 7.84 15.66
C LEU A 34 -8.69 8.87 14.55
N GLN A 35 -8.91 8.48 13.29
CA GLN A 35 -8.67 9.32 12.12
C GLN A 35 -9.54 10.58 12.15
N THR A 36 -10.80 10.45 12.56
CA THR A 36 -11.74 11.57 12.68
C THR A 36 -11.27 12.60 13.69
N ILE A 37 -10.74 12.15 14.84
CA ILE A 37 -10.25 13.04 15.91
C ILE A 37 -8.89 13.64 15.55
N ALA A 38 -8.02 12.86 14.91
CA ALA A 38 -6.68 13.29 14.53
C ALA A 38 -6.67 14.23 13.31
N THR A 39 -7.80 14.38 12.61
CA THR A 39 -7.90 15.23 11.43
C THR A 39 -7.71 16.71 11.80
N LYS A 40 -6.65 17.30 11.24
CA LYS A 40 -6.28 18.70 11.42
C LYS A 40 -7.06 19.59 10.45
N GLN A 41 -8.27 20.00 10.84
CA GLN A 41 -9.22 20.73 9.99
C GLN A 41 -8.61 22.03 9.41
N GLU A 42 -7.75 22.72 10.16
CA GLU A 42 -7.04 23.92 9.71
C GLU A 42 -6.02 23.67 8.59
N SER A 43 -5.66 22.40 8.33
CA SER A 43 -4.77 22.05 7.21
C SER A 43 -5.53 21.86 5.90
N VAL A 44 -6.85 21.72 5.94
CA VAL A 44 -7.67 21.51 4.73
C VAL A 44 -7.55 22.69 3.77
N SER A 45 -7.50 23.92 4.30
CA SER A 45 -7.29 25.13 3.50
C SER A 45 -5.92 25.21 2.83
N LYS A 46 -4.93 24.45 3.30
CA LYS A 46 -3.58 24.39 2.75
C LYS A 46 -3.45 23.37 1.60
N THR A 47 -4.41 22.47 1.45
CA THR A 47 -4.41 21.42 0.43
C THR A 47 -5.35 21.80 -0.71
N SER A 48 -4.98 22.80 -1.51
CA SER A 48 -5.76 23.18 -2.69
C SER A 48 -5.36 22.35 -3.92
N PHE A 49 -6.34 21.73 -4.60
CA PHE A 49 -6.15 21.07 -5.89
C PHE A 49 -6.08 22.08 -7.03
N LYS A 50 -5.14 23.03 -6.95
CA LYS A 50 -4.85 24.03 -7.98
C LYS A 50 -3.38 23.98 -8.31
N PHE A 51 -3.05 23.59 -9.53
CA PHE A 51 -1.69 23.43 -9.99
C PHE A 51 -1.39 24.44 -11.09
N SER A 52 -0.22 25.07 -11.07
CA SER A 52 0.20 26.02 -12.11
C SER A 52 0.32 25.37 -13.49
N LYS A 53 0.57 24.06 -13.50
CA LYS A 53 0.62 23.21 -14.69
C LYS A 53 -0.16 21.94 -14.40
N GLU A 54 -1.27 21.77 -15.11
CA GLU A 54 -2.13 20.61 -15.00
C GLU A 54 -2.10 19.83 -16.31
N ILE A 55 -1.88 18.51 -16.21
CA ILE A 55 -1.91 17.60 -17.35
C ILE A 55 -3.31 17.02 -17.39
N GLN A 56 -4.01 17.19 -18.50
CA GLN A 56 -5.31 16.52 -18.68
C GLN A 56 -5.09 15.01 -18.75
N THR A 57 -5.86 14.27 -17.95
CA THR A 57 -5.80 12.82 -17.88
C THR A 57 -7.15 12.21 -18.23
N LEU A 58 -7.14 10.96 -18.70
CA LEU A 58 -8.32 10.13 -18.89
C LEU A 58 -9.04 9.84 -17.56
N PRO A 59 -10.30 9.35 -17.60
CA PRO A 59 -11.03 8.92 -16.41
C PRO A 59 -10.24 7.94 -15.54
N VAL A 60 -10.46 8.01 -14.23
CA VAL A 60 -9.72 7.19 -13.26
C VAL A 60 -9.98 5.70 -13.44
N ALA A 61 -8.92 4.91 -13.31
CA ALA A 61 -9.00 3.45 -13.25
C ALA A 61 -9.11 2.98 -11.78
N ASN A 62 -9.67 1.78 -11.54
CA ASN A 62 -9.86 1.25 -10.18
C ASN A 62 -9.32 -0.18 -10.04
N GLN A 63 -8.29 -0.37 -9.21
CA GLN A 63 -7.69 -1.68 -8.95
C GLN A 63 -8.54 -2.59 -8.05
N GLN A 64 -9.59 -2.06 -7.44
CA GLN A 64 -10.47 -2.76 -6.50
C GLN A 64 -9.66 -3.36 -5.33
N LYS A 65 -10.08 -4.51 -4.81
CA LYS A 65 -9.41 -5.22 -3.71
C LYS A 65 -8.22 -6.06 -4.23
N SER A 66 -7.22 -5.41 -4.83
CA SER A 66 -5.99 -6.05 -5.30
C SER A 66 -4.77 -5.18 -5.02
N GLY A 67 -3.56 -5.77 -5.02
CA GLY A 67 -2.29 -5.07 -4.80
C GLY A 67 -1.61 -4.57 -6.09
N ARG A 68 -2.38 -4.27 -7.14
CA ARG A 68 -1.88 -4.03 -8.50
C ARG A 68 -1.56 -2.57 -8.83
N CYS A 69 -1.35 -1.72 -7.83
CA CYS A 69 -1.14 -0.28 -8.04
C CYS A 69 -0.01 0.05 -9.03
N TRP A 70 1.07 -0.74 -9.00
CA TRP A 70 2.21 -0.60 -9.90
C TRP A 70 1.86 -0.86 -11.38
N ILE A 71 1.05 -1.89 -11.65
CA ILE A 71 0.52 -2.18 -13.00
C ILE A 71 -0.40 -1.05 -13.48
N PHE A 72 -1.31 -0.61 -12.61
CA PHE A 72 -2.23 0.49 -12.93
C PHE A 72 -1.47 1.79 -13.20
N ALA A 73 -0.45 2.12 -12.39
CA ALA A 73 0.37 3.31 -12.57
C ALA A 73 1.14 3.26 -13.90
N GLY A 74 1.80 2.14 -14.22
CA GLY A 74 2.53 1.96 -15.48
C GLY A 74 1.61 2.09 -16.70
N LEU A 75 0.48 1.38 -16.69
CA LEU A 75 -0.49 1.43 -17.79
C LEU A 75 -1.22 2.78 -17.89
N ASN A 76 -1.43 3.48 -16.77
CA ASN A 76 -1.99 4.84 -16.77
C ASN A 76 -1.08 5.83 -17.48
N VAL A 77 0.25 5.68 -17.42
CA VAL A 77 1.16 6.53 -18.21
C VAL A 77 1.04 6.21 -19.70
N LEU A 78 1.06 4.92 -20.06
CA LEU A 78 1.05 4.49 -21.45
C LEU A 78 -0.28 4.79 -22.17
N ARG A 79 -1.42 4.61 -21.49
CA ARG A 79 -2.74 4.86 -22.08
C ARG A 79 -2.96 6.32 -22.46
N GLU A 80 -2.37 7.27 -21.73
CA GLU A 80 -2.47 8.71 -22.03
C GLU A 80 -1.78 9.03 -23.37
N ILE A 81 -0.62 8.42 -23.62
CA ILE A 81 0.12 8.58 -24.88
C ILE A 81 -0.70 8.02 -26.05
N ILE A 82 -1.28 6.83 -25.88
CA ILE A 82 -2.10 6.17 -26.90
C ILE A 82 -3.37 6.98 -27.18
N ALA A 83 -4.10 7.38 -26.13
CA ALA A 83 -5.33 8.14 -26.27
C ALA A 83 -5.09 9.49 -26.96
N LYS A 84 -4.00 10.20 -26.60
CA LYS A 84 -3.61 11.44 -27.27
C LYS A 84 -3.27 11.21 -28.75
N LYS A 85 -2.57 10.12 -29.09
CA LYS A 85 -2.20 9.80 -30.48
C LYS A 85 -3.41 9.51 -31.36
N TYR A 86 -4.44 8.85 -30.83
CA TYR A 86 -5.61 8.42 -31.60
C TYR A 86 -6.90 9.22 -31.33
N GLY A 87 -6.83 10.28 -30.51
CA GLY A 87 -7.99 11.12 -30.19
C GLY A 87 -9.07 10.40 -29.37
N LEU A 88 -8.68 9.46 -28.51
CA LEU A 88 -9.61 8.67 -27.69
C LEU A 88 -10.01 9.44 -26.43
N LYS A 89 -11.31 9.51 -26.13
CA LYS A 89 -11.83 10.16 -24.91
C LYS A 89 -11.78 9.26 -23.69
N GLU A 90 -11.94 7.96 -23.89
CA GLU A 90 -11.92 6.94 -22.85
C GLU A 90 -11.18 5.73 -23.40
N PHE A 91 -10.11 5.31 -22.71
CA PHE A 91 -9.28 4.19 -23.13
C PHE A 91 -8.55 3.59 -21.94
N GLU A 92 -8.47 2.26 -21.89
CA GLU A 92 -7.65 1.52 -20.93
C GLU A 92 -6.87 0.41 -21.62
N LEU A 93 -5.68 0.15 -21.11
CA LEU A 93 -4.93 -1.06 -21.40
C LEU A 93 -5.34 -2.14 -20.39
N SER A 94 -5.33 -3.41 -20.81
CA SER A 94 -5.72 -4.51 -19.94
C SER A 94 -4.74 -4.70 -18.79
N GLN A 95 -5.11 -4.22 -17.59
CA GLN A 95 -4.33 -4.43 -16.37
C GLN A 95 -4.36 -5.92 -15.97
N ASN A 96 -5.42 -6.63 -16.35
CA ASN A 96 -5.56 -8.05 -16.08
C ASN A 96 -4.61 -8.90 -16.94
N TYR A 97 -4.30 -8.46 -18.16
CA TYR A 97 -3.31 -9.14 -19.01
C TYR A 97 -1.94 -9.14 -18.33
N ILE A 98 -1.45 -7.97 -17.91
CA ILE A 98 -0.17 -7.88 -17.19
C ILE A 98 -0.21 -8.63 -15.86
N ALA A 99 -1.31 -8.52 -15.11
CA ALA A 99 -1.43 -9.22 -13.83
C ALA A 99 -1.42 -10.75 -13.96
N PHE A 100 -1.92 -11.29 -15.07
CA PHE A 100 -1.86 -12.73 -15.35
C PHE A 100 -0.42 -13.20 -15.52
N TYR A 101 0.35 -12.53 -16.40
CA TYR A 101 1.75 -12.89 -16.64
C TYR A 101 2.63 -12.60 -15.44
N ASP A 102 2.38 -11.52 -14.68
CA ASP A 102 3.06 -11.28 -13.39
C ASP A 102 2.91 -12.47 -12.45
N LYS A 103 1.70 -13.03 -12.32
CA LYS A 103 1.47 -14.19 -11.46
C LYS A 103 2.14 -15.45 -11.99
N LEU A 104 2.09 -15.67 -13.31
CA LEU A 104 2.73 -16.81 -13.94
C LEU A 104 4.25 -16.78 -13.74
N GLU A 105 4.89 -15.64 -14.02
CA GLU A 105 6.34 -15.47 -13.84
C GLU A 105 6.76 -15.55 -12.39
N LYS A 106 5.98 -14.99 -11.45
CA LYS A 106 6.26 -15.12 -10.02
C LYS A 106 6.16 -16.55 -9.52
N ILE A 107 5.24 -17.36 -10.05
CA ILE A 107 5.17 -18.79 -9.72
C ILE A 107 6.45 -19.48 -10.18
N ASN A 108 6.89 -19.22 -11.41
CA ASN A 108 8.14 -19.78 -11.92
C ASN A 108 9.35 -19.34 -11.09
N TYR A 109 9.51 -18.04 -10.88
CA TYR A 109 10.58 -17.48 -10.06
C TYR A 109 10.58 -18.02 -8.62
N PHE A 110 9.40 -18.21 -8.04
CA PHE A 110 9.24 -18.82 -6.72
C PHE A 110 9.77 -20.26 -6.70
N LEU A 111 9.45 -21.07 -7.71
CA LEU A 111 9.95 -22.46 -7.78
C LEU A 111 11.47 -22.52 -7.93
N GLU A 112 12.05 -21.70 -8.81
CA GLU A 112 13.51 -21.57 -8.95
C GLU A 112 14.15 -21.12 -7.64
N SER A 113 13.53 -20.16 -6.94
CA SER A 113 14.00 -19.70 -5.63
C SER A 113 13.91 -20.77 -4.54
N ILE A 114 13.04 -21.79 -4.67
CA ILE A 114 12.99 -22.90 -3.71
C ILE A 114 14.08 -23.93 -4.02
N ASP A 115 14.39 -24.14 -5.30
CA ASP A 115 15.48 -25.04 -5.73
C ASP A 115 16.83 -24.59 -5.16
N ASP A 116 17.11 -23.29 -5.18
CA ASP A 116 18.30 -22.67 -4.58
C ASP A 116 18.42 -22.89 -3.06
N PHE A 117 17.32 -23.26 -2.38
CA PHE A 117 17.21 -23.34 -0.92
C PHE A 117 16.89 -24.77 -0.43
N LEU A 118 17.02 -25.81 -1.26
CA LEU A 118 16.68 -27.19 -0.86
C LEU A 118 17.52 -27.73 0.33
N GLU A 119 18.77 -27.27 0.44
CA GLU A 119 19.72 -27.76 1.46
C GLU A 119 19.84 -26.83 2.68
N VAL A 120 19.09 -25.72 2.74
CA VAL A 120 19.14 -24.82 3.90
C VAL A 120 18.25 -25.32 5.05
N ASP A 121 18.52 -24.82 6.26
CA ASP A 121 17.65 -25.08 7.40
C ASP A 121 16.26 -24.47 7.17
N LYS A 122 15.22 -25.15 7.65
CA LYS A 122 13.83 -24.72 7.47
C LYS A 122 13.54 -23.38 8.16
N ASP A 123 14.26 -23.06 9.22
CA ASP A 123 14.14 -21.79 9.94
C ASP A 123 15.01 -20.69 9.32
N ASP A 124 15.63 -20.93 8.16
CA ASP A 124 16.32 -19.89 7.41
C ASP A 124 15.37 -18.71 7.13
N ARG A 125 15.84 -17.51 7.49
CA ARG A 125 15.03 -16.30 7.43
C ARG A 125 14.62 -15.95 6.00
N THR A 126 15.47 -16.25 5.02
CA THR A 126 15.24 -15.93 3.62
C THR A 126 14.25 -16.91 3.01
N LEU A 127 14.43 -18.21 3.26
CA LEU A 127 13.45 -19.24 2.87
C LEU A 127 12.05 -18.92 3.44
N GLN A 128 11.96 -18.62 4.73
CA GLN A 128 10.71 -18.23 5.38
C GLN A 128 10.08 -16.97 4.75
N HIS A 129 10.90 -16.03 4.28
CA HIS A 129 10.40 -14.84 3.58
C HIS A 129 9.83 -15.19 2.20
N ILE A 130 10.55 -16.00 1.41
CA ILE A 130 10.14 -16.44 0.08
C ILE A 130 8.82 -17.22 0.16
N VAL A 131 8.72 -18.21 1.05
CA VAL A 131 7.50 -19.01 1.26
C VAL A 131 6.30 -18.14 1.65
N ARG A 132 6.52 -17.11 2.48
CA ARG A 132 5.43 -16.23 2.92
C ARG A 132 4.96 -15.23 1.87
N THR A 133 5.85 -14.78 0.98
CA THR A 133 5.59 -13.58 0.15
C THR A 133 5.82 -13.75 -1.35
N GLY A 134 6.31 -14.91 -1.79
CA GLY A 134 6.82 -15.13 -3.15
C GLY A 134 5.81 -14.87 -4.27
N ILE A 135 4.50 -15.02 -4.02
CA ILE A 135 3.45 -14.89 -5.05
C ILE A 135 2.41 -13.84 -4.65
N GLN A 136 2.86 -12.64 -4.26
CA GLN A 136 1.98 -11.50 -3.96
C GLN A 136 1.65 -10.65 -5.21
N ASP A 137 0.67 -9.74 -5.08
CA ASP A 137 0.28 -8.79 -6.15
C ASP A 137 1.28 -7.67 -6.38
N GLY A 138 1.97 -7.22 -5.32
CA GLY A 138 2.91 -6.10 -5.42
C GLY A 138 4.08 -6.40 -6.37
N GLY A 139 4.61 -5.36 -6.98
CA GLY A 139 5.74 -5.42 -7.88
C GLY A 139 6.42 -4.07 -8.00
N GLN A 140 7.43 -4.00 -8.86
CA GLN A 140 8.28 -2.83 -9.06
C GLN A 140 8.30 -2.42 -10.54
N TRP A 141 8.86 -1.25 -10.83
CA TRP A 141 8.95 -0.73 -12.20
C TRP A 141 9.69 -1.70 -13.13
N ASP A 142 10.83 -2.25 -12.72
CA ASP A 142 11.61 -3.13 -13.59
C ASP A 142 10.86 -4.43 -13.92
N MET A 143 10.09 -4.97 -12.97
CA MET A 143 9.19 -6.11 -13.22
C MET A 143 8.10 -5.75 -14.24
N PHE A 144 7.62 -4.50 -14.23
CA PHE A 144 6.62 -4.06 -15.19
C PHE A 144 7.22 -3.99 -16.60
N VAL A 145 8.45 -3.47 -16.71
CA VAL A 145 9.20 -3.46 -17.96
C VAL A 145 9.42 -4.88 -18.47
N SER A 146 9.87 -5.82 -17.62
CA SER A 146 10.06 -7.23 -18.00
C SER A 146 8.81 -7.95 -18.51
N LEU A 147 7.62 -7.50 -18.12
CA LEU A 147 6.35 -8.07 -18.59
C LEU A 147 5.86 -7.43 -19.90
N VAL A 148 6.43 -6.29 -20.29
CA VAL A 148 6.05 -5.51 -21.48
C VAL A 148 7.01 -5.74 -22.64
N GLU A 149 8.31 -5.95 -22.36
CA GLU A 149 9.36 -6.30 -23.33
C GLU A 149 9.24 -7.74 -23.86
#